data_AF-A0A0R0FCZ2-F1
#
_entry.id   AF-A0A0R0FCZ2-F1
#
_cell.length_a   1.000
_cell.length_b   1.000
_cell.length_c   1.000
_cell.angle_alpha   90.00
_cell.angle_beta   90.00
_cell.angle_gamma   90.00
#
_symmetry.space_group_name_H-M   'P 1'
#
loop_
_entity.id
_entity.type
_entity.pdbx_description
1 polymer ?
#
loop_
_entity_poly.entity_id
_entity_poly.type
_entity_poly.pdbx_seq_one_letter_code
_entity_poly.pdbx_strand_id
1 'polypeptide(L)'
;MDSSSPSMAVFKDMVHELRNGRENPDGADQGFIASYFPELLDKPMFHPPPNATKLDGTYRLPLGYQMDASYYYLKLRWSIPCGPNSVITFPGAPWLKPWYWWSWPVLPLGLQWHEKRRQTLGYGAEMAVILIQSAIYLGIIAMKRFARPSLSKLCYRRSDKSINLVQNILKFVALWSILAAYTTPFFIIPPTVHPLLGWPLYLLGVFALCSITVNAFLLPMLPVLMPWLGIAGALIVMAFPWYSDGVVRALCVFGYAFCAAPFVWASMTRIMAGLHQSLEREAFLPRLGESSPPSWFNKLY
;
A
#
# COMPACT_ATOMS: atom_id res chain seq x y z
N MET A 1 -16.65 15.83 -34.58
CA MET A 1 -16.82 14.63 -33.72
C MET A 1 -17.93 14.95 -32.73
N ASP A 2 -19.18 14.73 -33.11
CA ASP A 2 -20.35 14.87 -32.21
C ASP A 2 -21.21 13.62 -32.39
N SER A 3 -20.85 12.53 -31.73
CA SER A 3 -21.63 11.29 -31.71
C SER A 3 -22.38 11.21 -30.38
N SER A 4 -23.72 11.29 -30.45
CA SER A 4 -24.71 11.49 -29.38
C SER A 4 -24.90 12.96 -28.97
N SER A 5 -26.10 13.48 -29.23
CA SER A 5 -26.54 14.77 -28.73
C SER A 5 -27.34 14.54 -27.45
N PRO A 6 -27.02 15.21 -26.32
CA PRO A 6 -27.78 15.06 -25.10
C PRO A 6 -29.23 15.48 -25.31
N SER A 7 -30.18 14.64 -24.86
CA SER A 7 -31.62 14.91 -24.97
C SER A 7 -32.22 15.18 -23.60
N MET A 8 -32.71 16.41 -23.41
CA MET A 8 -33.40 16.81 -22.17
C MET A 8 -34.68 16.01 -21.94
N ALA A 9 -35.36 15.58 -23.00
CA ALA A 9 -36.57 14.77 -22.90
C ALA A 9 -36.25 13.40 -22.28
N VAL A 10 -35.24 12.70 -22.82
CA VAL A 10 -34.79 11.40 -22.31
C VAL A 10 -34.29 11.52 -20.88
N PHE A 11 -33.53 12.58 -20.56
CA PHE A 11 -33.07 12.81 -19.19
C PHE A 11 -34.23 12.96 -18.19
N LYS A 12 -35.24 13.80 -18.50
CA LYS A 12 -36.40 14.00 -17.62
C LYS A 12 -37.19 12.71 -17.41
N ASP A 13 -37.33 11.92 -18.48
CA ASP A 13 -38.03 10.64 -18.44
C ASP A 13 -37.27 9.61 -17.58
N MET A 14 -35.96 9.47 -17.77
CA MET A 14 -35.12 8.63 -16.89
C MET A 14 -35.24 9.02 -15.41
N VAL A 15 -35.24 10.32 -15.09
CA VAL A 15 -35.43 10.78 -13.70
C VAL A 15 -36.83 10.46 -13.17
N HIS A 16 -37.86 10.51 -14.01
CA HIS A 16 -39.22 10.13 -13.65
C HIS A 16 -39.31 8.63 -13.34
N GLU A 17 -38.77 7.78 -14.22
CA GLU A 17 -38.75 6.32 -14.06
C GLU A 17 -37.97 5.88 -12.82
N LEU A 18 -36.87 6.57 -12.49
CA LEU A 18 -36.12 6.33 -11.27
C LEU A 18 -36.97 6.61 -10.01
N ARG A 19 -37.77 7.70 -10.02
CA ARG A 19 -38.67 8.05 -8.90
C ARG A 19 -39.84 7.10 -8.76
N ASN A 20 -40.33 6.55 -9.88
CA ASN A 20 -41.41 5.58 -9.90
C ASN A 20 -40.96 4.18 -9.44
N GLY A 21 -39.66 4.00 -9.17
CA GLY A 21 -39.12 2.73 -8.67
C GLY A 21 -39.01 1.66 -9.74
N ARG A 22 -38.64 2.03 -10.98
CA ARG A 22 -38.29 1.07 -12.04
C ARG A 22 -37.32 0.02 -11.50
N GLU A 23 -37.53 -1.23 -11.90
CA GLU A 23 -36.70 -2.36 -11.51
C GLU A 23 -35.23 -2.09 -11.83
N ASN A 24 -34.36 -2.22 -10.83
CA ASN A 24 -32.93 -1.99 -10.96
C ASN A 24 -32.16 -3.17 -10.34
N PRO A 25 -31.81 -4.19 -11.15
CA PRO A 25 -31.25 -5.44 -10.65
C PRO A 25 -29.93 -5.31 -9.88
N ASP A 26 -29.08 -4.34 -10.23
CA ASP A 26 -27.78 -4.12 -9.57
C ASP A 26 -27.79 -2.95 -8.57
N GLY A 27 -28.92 -2.23 -8.47
CA GLY A 27 -29.07 -1.06 -7.61
C GLY A 27 -28.21 0.14 -8.02
N ALA A 28 -27.62 0.12 -9.23
CA ALA A 28 -26.69 1.12 -9.73
C ALA A 28 -27.17 1.69 -11.09
N ASP A 29 -26.31 2.48 -11.73
CA ASP A 29 -26.59 3.11 -13.02
C ASP A 29 -26.65 2.08 -14.15
N GLN A 30 -25.79 1.06 -14.13
CA GLN A 30 -25.76 0.04 -15.18
C GLN A 30 -27.08 -0.76 -15.26
N GLY A 31 -27.61 -1.25 -14.13
CA GLY A 31 -28.87 -1.96 -14.07
C GLY A 31 -30.06 -1.07 -14.41
N PHE A 32 -30.04 0.19 -13.96
CA PHE A 32 -31.06 1.16 -14.33
C PHE A 32 -31.07 1.42 -15.85
N ILE A 33 -29.92 1.72 -16.46
CA ILE A 33 -29.82 1.99 -17.90
C ILE A 33 -30.22 0.75 -18.71
N ALA A 34 -29.81 -0.45 -18.29
CA ALA A 34 -30.20 -1.70 -18.94
C ALA A 34 -31.71 -1.94 -18.87
N SER A 35 -32.35 -1.63 -17.74
CA SER A 35 -33.80 -1.72 -17.58
C SER A 35 -34.56 -0.66 -18.39
N TYR A 36 -33.99 0.53 -18.56
CA TYR A 36 -34.59 1.65 -19.29
C TYR A 36 -34.49 1.46 -20.81
N PHE A 37 -33.40 0.85 -21.30
CA PHE A 37 -33.21 0.45 -22.70
C PHE A 37 -33.18 -1.08 -22.87
N PRO A 38 -34.31 -1.79 -22.67
CA PRO A 38 -34.33 -3.26 -22.65
C PRO A 38 -33.92 -3.88 -24.00
N GLU A 39 -34.19 -3.20 -25.11
CA GLU A 39 -33.86 -3.67 -26.46
C GLU A 39 -32.38 -3.48 -26.86
N LEU A 40 -31.53 -2.96 -25.97
CA LEU A 40 -30.14 -2.62 -26.32
C LEU A 40 -29.35 -3.86 -26.79
N LEU A 41 -29.64 -5.02 -26.22
CA LEU A 41 -29.01 -6.29 -26.61
C LEU A 41 -29.37 -6.74 -28.03
N ASP A 42 -30.57 -6.38 -28.49
CA ASP A 42 -31.08 -6.74 -29.83
C ASP A 42 -30.62 -5.76 -30.91
N LYS A 43 -29.99 -4.64 -30.55
CA LYS A 43 -29.50 -3.66 -31.52
C LYS A 43 -28.32 -4.20 -32.35
N PRO A 44 -28.15 -3.76 -33.60
CA PRO A 44 -27.01 -4.15 -34.42
C PRO A 44 -25.69 -3.67 -33.82
N MET A 45 -24.60 -4.40 -34.11
CA MET A 45 -23.25 -3.98 -33.74
C MET A 45 -22.85 -2.72 -34.53
N PHE A 46 -22.18 -1.79 -33.86
CA PHE A 46 -21.62 -0.61 -34.48
C PHE A 46 -20.41 -0.99 -35.33
N HIS A 47 -20.46 -0.62 -36.60
CA HIS A 47 -19.35 -0.70 -37.54
C HIS A 47 -19.05 0.72 -38.05
N PRO A 48 -17.83 1.24 -37.86
CA PRO A 48 -17.50 2.58 -38.29
C PRO A 48 -17.61 2.69 -39.82
N PRO A 49 -18.38 3.65 -40.35
CA PRO A 49 -18.50 3.81 -41.79
C PRO A 49 -17.17 4.31 -42.38
N PRO A 50 -16.77 3.82 -43.57
CA PRO A 50 -15.49 4.18 -44.18
C PRO A 50 -15.36 5.68 -44.46
N ASN A 51 -16.49 6.38 -44.64
CA ASN A 51 -16.55 7.80 -44.97
C ASN A 51 -16.79 8.70 -43.73
N ALA A 52 -16.68 8.15 -42.51
CA ALA A 52 -16.94 8.88 -41.25
C ALA A 52 -18.30 9.59 -41.17
N THR A 53 -19.28 9.14 -41.96
CA THR A 53 -20.64 9.65 -41.94
C THR A 53 -21.34 9.30 -40.64
N LYS A 54 -22.29 10.14 -40.21
CA LYS A 54 -23.11 9.86 -39.02
C LYS A 54 -24.02 8.66 -39.31
N LEU A 55 -24.08 7.72 -38.38
CA LEU A 55 -25.08 6.65 -38.41
C LEU A 55 -26.30 7.09 -37.59
N ASP A 56 -27.49 6.81 -38.11
CA ASP A 56 -28.75 7.05 -37.43
C ASP A 56 -29.23 5.79 -36.70
N GLY A 57 -29.60 5.94 -35.44
CA GLY A 57 -30.12 4.86 -34.59
C GLY A 57 -29.23 4.50 -33.40
N THR A 58 -29.63 3.44 -32.70
CA THR A 58 -28.94 2.91 -31.52
C THR A 58 -28.18 1.64 -31.91
N TYR A 59 -26.92 1.55 -31.51
CA TYR A 59 -26.02 0.45 -31.85
C TYR A 59 -25.32 -0.09 -30.61
N ARG A 60 -24.97 -1.38 -30.64
CA ARG A 60 -24.08 -1.98 -29.66
C ARG A 60 -22.63 -1.72 -30.02
N LEU A 61 -21.84 -1.22 -29.08
CA LEU A 61 -20.41 -1.04 -29.31
C LEU A 61 -19.68 -2.39 -29.24
N PRO A 62 -18.70 -2.64 -30.13
CA PRO A 62 -17.77 -3.76 -29.97
C PRO A 62 -17.06 -3.74 -28.62
N LEU A 63 -16.76 -4.91 -28.08
CA LEU A 63 -16.12 -5.09 -26.76
C LEU A 63 -14.87 -4.22 -26.59
N GLY A 64 -14.10 -4.06 -27.66
CA GLY A 64 -12.90 -3.22 -27.71
C GLY A 64 -13.07 -1.75 -27.32
N TYR A 65 -14.30 -1.21 -27.36
CA TYR A 65 -14.63 0.15 -26.91
C TYR A 65 -14.91 0.25 -25.40
N GLN A 66 -14.96 -0.87 -24.69
CA GLN A 66 -15.11 -0.92 -23.24
C GLN A 66 -14.46 -2.20 -22.69
N MET A 67 -13.14 -2.28 -22.78
CA MET A 67 -12.39 -3.44 -22.32
C MET A 67 -12.23 -3.40 -20.80
N ASP A 68 -12.76 -4.39 -20.09
CA ASP A 68 -12.48 -4.55 -18.67
C ASP A 68 -11.06 -5.10 -18.45
N ALA A 69 -10.26 -4.38 -17.66
CA ALA A 69 -8.92 -4.76 -17.25
C ALA A 69 -8.85 -6.15 -16.58
N SER A 70 -9.92 -6.65 -15.98
CA SER A 70 -10.00 -7.99 -15.37
C SER A 70 -9.68 -9.11 -16.37
N TYR A 71 -10.12 -8.99 -17.63
CA TYR A 71 -9.82 -9.93 -18.70
C TYR A 71 -8.32 -10.05 -18.96
N TYR A 72 -7.61 -8.91 -18.90
CA TYR A 72 -6.16 -8.91 -19.01
C TYR A 72 -5.52 -9.59 -17.81
N TYR A 73 -5.93 -9.27 -16.57
CA TYR A 73 -5.24 -9.78 -15.39
C TYR A 73 -5.32 -11.30 -15.24
N LEU A 74 -6.37 -11.94 -15.74
CA LEU A 74 -6.47 -13.40 -15.76
C LEU A 74 -5.44 -14.06 -16.68
N LYS A 75 -5.15 -13.47 -17.85
CA LYS A 75 -4.28 -14.09 -18.87
C LYS A 75 -2.94 -13.39 -19.06
N LEU A 76 -2.73 -12.26 -18.39
CA LEU A 76 -1.61 -11.32 -18.55
C LEU A 76 -1.35 -10.90 -20.01
N ARG A 77 -2.39 -10.97 -20.86
CA ARG A 77 -2.36 -10.56 -22.26
C ARG A 77 -3.77 -10.22 -22.73
N TRP A 78 -3.85 -9.32 -23.70
CA TRP A 78 -5.12 -9.04 -24.36
C TRP A 78 -5.47 -10.17 -25.32
N SER A 79 -6.70 -10.65 -25.25
CA SER A 79 -7.30 -11.56 -26.24
C SER A 79 -8.66 -10.98 -26.60
N ILE A 80 -8.70 -10.30 -27.74
CA ILE A 80 -9.87 -9.53 -28.17
C ILE A 80 -10.49 -10.26 -29.34
N PRO A 81 -11.70 -10.82 -29.19
CA PRO A 81 -12.31 -11.63 -30.23
C PRO A 81 -12.69 -10.79 -31.48
N CYS A 82 -12.97 -9.50 -31.30
CA CYS A 82 -13.29 -8.58 -32.39
C CYS A 82 -13.15 -7.11 -31.97
N GLY A 83 -12.86 -6.22 -32.94
CA GLY A 83 -12.81 -4.77 -32.75
C GLY A 83 -11.46 -4.22 -32.23
N PRO A 84 -11.29 -2.89 -32.22
CA PRO A 84 -10.05 -2.24 -31.78
C PRO A 84 -9.94 -2.20 -30.25
N ASN A 85 -8.73 -2.34 -29.68
CA ASN A 85 -8.49 -2.12 -28.24
C ASN A 85 -8.39 -0.63 -27.93
N SER A 86 -9.52 0.07 -27.88
CA SER A 86 -9.53 1.53 -27.84
C SER A 86 -9.65 2.10 -26.43
N VAL A 87 -10.41 1.45 -25.56
CA VAL A 87 -10.71 1.96 -24.22
C VAL A 87 -10.59 0.85 -23.20
N ILE A 88 -9.75 1.07 -22.18
CA ILE A 88 -9.60 0.16 -21.04
C ILE A 88 -10.31 0.79 -19.85
N THR A 89 -11.18 0.01 -19.22
CA THR A 89 -11.89 0.35 -18.00
C THR A 89 -11.35 -0.46 -16.83
N PHE A 90 -11.36 0.14 -15.64
CA PHE A 90 -10.86 -0.47 -14.41
C PHE A 90 -12.02 -0.60 -13.41
N PRO A 91 -12.98 -1.51 -13.60
CA PRO A 91 -14.15 -1.65 -12.72
C PRO A 91 -13.82 -2.28 -11.36
N GLY A 92 -12.62 -2.82 -11.18
CA GLY A 92 -12.18 -3.50 -9.95
C GLY A 92 -12.21 -2.63 -8.68
N ALA A 93 -11.97 -3.29 -7.55
CA ALA A 93 -12.03 -2.71 -6.21
C ALA A 93 -11.31 -1.34 -6.13
N PRO A 94 -11.86 -0.35 -5.39
CA PRO A 94 -11.25 0.96 -5.27
C PRO A 94 -9.80 0.93 -4.83
N TRP A 95 -9.38 -0.02 -3.99
CA TRP A 95 -8.00 -0.11 -3.52
C TRP A 95 -6.98 -0.59 -4.58
N LEU A 96 -7.48 -1.15 -5.68
CA LEU A 96 -6.71 -1.73 -6.77
C LEU A 96 -6.76 -0.86 -8.03
N LYS A 97 -7.16 0.40 -7.91
CA LYS A 97 -7.18 1.29 -9.07
C LYS A 97 -5.75 1.60 -9.53
N PRO A 98 -5.53 1.74 -10.85
CA PRO A 98 -4.21 1.81 -11.43
C PRO A 98 -3.45 3.10 -11.07
N TRP A 99 -4.13 4.12 -10.55
CA TRP A 99 -3.51 5.37 -10.12
C TRP A 99 -2.82 5.29 -8.77
N TYR A 100 -3.03 4.21 -8.02
CA TYR A 100 -2.38 4.02 -6.73
C TYR A 100 -0.97 3.48 -6.90
N TRP A 101 0.01 4.11 -6.26
CA TRP A 101 1.41 3.69 -6.33
C TRP A 101 1.63 2.24 -5.86
N TRP A 102 0.78 1.75 -4.95
CA TRP A 102 0.80 0.37 -4.46
C TRP A 102 0.09 -0.65 -5.36
N SER A 103 -0.69 -0.19 -6.34
CA SER A 103 -1.48 -1.08 -7.22
C SER A 103 -0.61 -1.85 -8.21
N TRP A 104 0.53 -1.28 -8.62
CA TRP A 104 1.59 -2.01 -9.30
C TRP A 104 2.58 -2.50 -8.25
N PRO A 105 3.21 -3.68 -8.34
CA PRO A 105 3.17 -4.67 -9.43
C PRO A 105 1.97 -5.63 -9.42
N VAL A 106 1.05 -5.50 -8.46
CA VAL A 106 -0.15 -6.36 -8.37
C VAL A 106 -0.93 -6.33 -9.69
N LEU A 107 -1.10 -5.17 -10.29
CA LEU A 107 -1.87 -4.96 -11.52
C LEU A 107 -1.01 -4.30 -12.62
N PRO A 108 -0.49 -5.08 -13.58
CA PRO A 108 0.53 -4.63 -14.53
C PRO A 108 0.05 -3.51 -15.48
N LEU A 109 -1.24 -3.48 -15.83
CA LEU A 109 -1.82 -2.38 -16.62
C LEU A 109 -1.73 -1.02 -15.91
N GLY A 110 -1.44 -0.99 -14.61
CA GLY A 110 -1.12 0.25 -13.89
C GLY A 110 0.02 1.03 -14.53
N LEU A 111 1.07 0.35 -15.06
CA LEU A 111 2.15 1.06 -15.76
C LEU A 111 1.68 1.73 -17.05
N GLN A 112 0.81 1.08 -17.83
CA GLN A 112 0.25 1.69 -19.04
C GLN A 112 -0.61 2.92 -18.70
N TRP A 113 -1.36 2.85 -17.60
CA TRP A 113 -2.10 4.00 -17.09
C TRP A 113 -1.17 5.14 -16.67
N HIS A 114 -0.12 4.84 -15.90
CA HIS A 114 0.86 5.82 -15.44
C HIS A 114 1.68 6.43 -16.57
N GLU A 115 1.94 5.67 -17.65
CA GLU A 115 2.53 6.15 -18.91
C GLU A 115 1.62 7.18 -19.57
N LYS A 116 0.33 6.85 -19.73
CA LYS A 116 -0.63 7.78 -20.33
C LYS A 116 -0.81 9.04 -19.50
N ARG A 117 -0.84 8.91 -18.18
CA ARG A 117 -0.83 10.05 -17.25
C ARG A 117 0.42 10.91 -17.43
N ARG A 118 1.61 10.30 -17.55
CA ARG A 118 2.86 11.04 -17.75
C ARG A 118 2.79 11.93 -19.00
N GLN A 119 2.21 11.42 -20.07
CA GLN A 119 2.09 12.13 -21.36
C GLN A 119 1.02 13.23 -21.36
N THR A 120 0.02 13.16 -20.47
CA THR A 120 -1.14 14.06 -20.49
C THR A 120 -1.12 15.09 -19.36
N LEU A 121 -0.84 14.64 -18.13
CA LEU A 121 -0.88 15.46 -16.92
C LEU A 121 0.51 15.61 -16.25
N GLY A 122 1.38 14.60 -16.41
CA GLY A 122 2.67 14.54 -15.71
C GLY A 122 2.57 14.17 -14.22
N TYR A 123 3.68 14.35 -13.50
CA TYR A 123 3.83 14.13 -12.04
C TYR A 123 4.39 15.35 -11.31
N GLY A 124 4.45 16.52 -11.97
CA GLY A 124 5.14 17.70 -11.43
C GLY A 124 4.61 18.15 -10.08
N ALA A 125 3.30 18.01 -9.83
CA ALA A 125 2.67 18.37 -8.57
C ALA A 125 3.16 17.51 -7.39
N GLU A 126 3.42 16.23 -7.62
CA GLU A 126 3.88 15.30 -6.58
C GLU A 126 5.40 15.31 -6.36
N MET A 127 6.19 15.79 -7.33
CA MET A 127 7.66 15.74 -7.25
C MET A 127 8.25 16.47 -6.04
N ALA A 128 7.71 17.65 -5.70
CA ALA A 128 8.18 18.41 -4.54
C ALA A 128 7.98 17.62 -3.25
N VAL A 129 6.81 16.99 -3.09
CA VAL A 129 6.49 16.16 -1.92
C VAL A 129 7.41 14.96 -1.82
N ILE A 130 7.68 14.27 -2.94
CA ILE A 130 8.60 13.12 -3.00
C ILE A 130 10.02 13.53 -2.55
N LEU A 131 10.53 14.66 -3.05
CA LEU A 131 11.87 15.15 -2.70
C LEU A 131 11.96 15.54 -1.22
N ILE A 132 10.95 16.25 -0.71
CA ILE A 132 10.89 16.63 0.72
C ILE A 132 10.83 15.38 1.61
N GLN A 133 9.95 14.42 1.31
CA GLN A 133 9.85 13.18 2.07
C GLN A 133 11.16 12.38 2.03
N SER A 134 11.79 12.28 0.85
CA SER A 134 13.09 11.62 0.70
C SER A 134 14.17 12.28 1.56
N ALA A 135 14.24 13.62 1.53
CA ALA A 135 15.19 14.39 2.33
C ALA A 135 14.96 14.20 3.84
N ILE A 136 13.70 14.20 4.29
CA ILE A 136 13.35 13.95 5.69
C ILE A 136 13.79 12.55 6.11
N TYR A 137 13.47 11.51 5.34
CA TYR A 137 13.85 10.14 5.67
C TYR A 137 15.37 9.93 5.68
N LEU A 138 16.08 10.50 4.72
CA LEU A 138 17.55 10.49 4.71
C LEU A 138 18.14 11.24 5.90
N GLY A 139 17.55 12.39 6.25
CA GLY A 139 17.89 13.17 7.43
C GLY A 139 17.75 12.36 8.72
N ILE A 140 16.64 11.63 8.88
CA ILE A 140 16.41 10.73 10.03
C ILE A 140 17.51 9.65 10.11
N ILE A 141 17.82 9.00 8.98
CA ILE A 141 18.85 7.96 8.92
C ILE A 141 20.24 8.54 9.27
N ALA A 142 20.55 9.75 8.79
CA ALA A 142 21.80 10.43 9.10
C ALA A 142 21.88 10.81 10.59
N MET A 143 20.81 11.37 11.15
CA MET A 143 20.72 11.75 12.56
C MET A 143 20.88 10.55 13.50
N LYS A 144 20.41 9.37 13.10
CA LYS A 144 20.66 8.12 13.85
C LYS A 144 22.14 7.85 14.08
N ARG A 145 23.05 8.22 13.16
CA ARG A 145 24.50 8.02 13.37
C ARG A 145 25.07 8.88 14.49
N PHE A 146 24.41 10.00 14.80
CA PHE A 146 24.86 10.96 15.81
C PHE A 146 24.08 10.84 17.12
N ALA A 147 22.86 10.32 17.09
CA ALA A 147 22.04 10.12 18.28
C ALA A 147 22.56 8.96 19.14
N ARG A 148 22.81 9.23 20.44
CA ARG A 148 23.08 8.16 21.40
C ARG A 148 21.81 7.31 21.56
N PRO A 149 21.94 5.97 21.64
CA PRO A 149 20.80 5.12 21.94
C PRO A 149 20.23 5.49 23.30
N SER A 150 18.90 5.61 23.40
CA SER A 150 18.23 6.00 24.62
C SER A 150 17.05 5.07 24.88
N LEU A 151 17.14 4.20 25.88
CA LEU A 151 15.94 3.77 26.58
C LEU A 151 15.55 4.97 27.45
N SER A 152 14.43 5.61 27.12
CA SER A 152 13.95 6.79 27.83
C SER A 152 14.15 6.61 29.33
N LYS A 153 14.86 7.54 29.98
CA LYS A 153 15.11 7.58 31.43
C LYS A 153 13.79 7.63 32.20
N LEU A 154 13.06 6.53 32.23
CA LEU A 154 11.95 6.32 33.14
C LEU A 154 12.58 5.81 34.43
N CYS A 155 13.27 6.71 35.12
CA CYS A 155 13.67 6.53 36.50
C CYS A 155 12.40 6.21 37.30
N TYR A 156 12.18 4.95 37.69
CA TYR A 156 11.10 4.61 38.60
C TYR A 156 11.57 3.92 39.87
N ARG A 157 11.02 4.46 40.96
CA ARG A 157 11.23 4.11 42.36
C ARG A 157 10.37 2.91 42.72
N ARG A 158 11.04 1.78 42.96
CA ARG A 158 10.70 0.58 43.77
C ARG A 158 9.21 0.34 44.12
N SER A 159 8.57 -0.58 43.39
CA SER A 159 7.53 -1.52 43.86
C SER A 159 7.39 -2.70 42.88
N ASP A 160 7.62 -3.94 43.33
CA ASP A 160 7.74 -5.13 42.46
C ASP A 160 6.53 -5.42 41.58
N LYS A 161 5.30 -5.12 42.04
CA LYS A 161 4.08 -5.30 41.23
C LYS A 161 3.96 -4.30 40.07
N SER A 162 4.53 -3.10 40.21
CA SER A 162 4.53 -2.09 39.13
C SER A 162 5.51 -2.43 38.01
N ILE A 163 6.55 -3.23 38.29
CA ILE A 163 7.61 -3.53 37.30
C ILE A 163 7.03 -4.37 36.16
N ASN A 164 6.29 -5.45 36.44
CA ASN A 164 5.69 -6.30 35.40
C ASN A 164 4.68 -5.53 34.53
N LEU A 165 3.89 -4.63 35.13
CA LEU A 165 2.94 -3.79 34.39
C LEU A 165 3.67 -2.82 33.46
N VAL A 166 4.68 -2.11 33.96
CA VAL A 166 5.48 -1.16 33.17
C VAL A 166 6.23 -1.87 32.05
N GLN A 167 6.80 -3.05 32.31
CA GLN A 167 7.45 -3.88 31.29
C GLN A 167 6.49 -4.30 30.18
N ASN A 168 5.26 -4.71 30.53
CA ASN A 168 4.25 -5.06 29.53
C ASN A 168 3.81 -3.84 28.72
N ILE A 169 3.61 -2.68 29.36
CA ILE A 169 3.31 -1.43 28.66
C ILE A 169 4.44 -1.08 27.69
N LEU A 170 5.70 -1.16 28.10
CA LEU A 170 6.83 -0.86 27.21
C LEU A 170 6.88 -1.81 26.00
N LYS A 171 6.62 -3.12 26.22
CA LYS A 171 6.53 -4.10 25.11
C LYS A 171 5.42 -3.72 24.13
N PHE A 172 4.23 -3.37 24.62
CA PHE A 172 3.14 -2.91 23.76
C PHE A 172 3.51 -1.64 22.99
N VAL A 173 4.08 -0.64 23.67
CA VAL A 173 4.52 0.61 23.04
C VAL A 173 5.56 0.34 21.95
N ALA A 174 6.53 -0.54 22.20
CA ALA A 174 7.53 -0.92 21.20
C ALA A 174 6.89 -1.60 19.97
N LEU A 175 5.96 -2.54 20.18
CA LEU A 175 5.25 -3.21 19.08
C LEU A 175 4.38 -2.24 18.27
N TRP A 176 3.65 -1.35 18.95
CA TRP A 176 2.88 -0.29 18.29
C TRP A 176 3.77 0.69 17.53
N SER A 177 4.96 1.01 18.04
CA SER A 177 5.94 1.85 17.35
C SER A 177 6.45 1.19 16.07
N ILE A 178 6.73 -0.12 16.11
CA ILE A 178 7.09 -0.89 14.91
C ILE A 178 5.93 -0.85 13.91
N LEU A 179 4.70 -1.14 14.34
CA LEU A 179 3.53 -1.12 13.46
C LEU A 179 3.30 0.27 12.83
N ALA A 180 3.44 1.33 13.64
CA ALA A 180 3.36 2.71 13.18
C ALA A 180 4.45 3.03 12.14
N ALA A 181 5.68 2.53 12.33
CA ALA A 181 6.77 2.73 11.37
C ALA A 181 6.50 2.10 10.00
N TYR A 182 5.78 0.98 9.94
CA TYR A 182 5.37 0.35 8.67
C TYR A 182 4.16 1.01 8.03
N THR A 183 3.20 1.47 8.83
CA THR A 183 1.93 2.02 8.32
C THR A 183 2.01 3.51 7.95
N THR A 184 2.81 4.29 8.68
CA THR A 184 2.89 5.75 8.48
C THR A 184 3.34 6.16 7.07
N PRO A 185 4.42 5.60 6.49
CA PRO A 185 4.84 5.96 5.13
C PRO A 185 3.77 5.63 4.09
N PHE A 186 3.00 4.56 4.29
CA PHE A 186 1.93 4.16 3.36
C PHE A 186 0.86 5.25 3.21
N PHE A 187 0.45 5.88 4.31
CA PHE A 187 -0.58 6.92 4.31
C PHE A 187 -0.07 8.33 3.99
N ILE A 188 1.23 8.59 4.21
CA ILE A 188 1.85 9.90 3.94
C ILE A 188 2.25 10.07 2.46
N ILE A 189 2.60 9.00 1.78
CA ILE A 189 2.99 9.06 0.36
C ILE A 189 1.73 9.36 -0.47
N PRO A 190 1.74 10.40 -1.33
CA PRO A 190 0.57 10.74 -2.13
C PRO A 190 0.13 9.53 -2.98
N PRO A 191 -1.16 9.18 -2.98
CA PRO A 191 -1.62 7.93 -3.61
C PRO A 191 -1.29 7.86 -5.11
N THR A 192 -1.25 9.02 -5.77
CA THR A 192 -1.08 9.18 -7.22
C THR A 192 0.35 9.14 -7.73
N VAL A 193 1.34 8.96 -6.86
CA VAL A 193 2.76 8.91 -7.24
C VAL A 193 3.02 7.76 -8.21
N HIS A 194 3.98 7.95 -9.11
CA HIS A 194 4.42 6.87 -9.99
C HIS A 194 4.95 5.67 -9.16
N PRO A 195 4.52 4.41 -9.41
CA PRO A 195 4.88 3.26 -8.59
C PRO A 195 6.38 3.04 -8.44
N LEU A 196 7.16 3.28 -9.51
CA LEU A 196 8.63 3.20 -9.48
C LEU A 196 9.30 4.21 -8.53
N LEU A 197 8.60 5.29 -8.15
CA LEU A 197 9.05 6.24 -7.12
C LEU A 197 8.40 5.94 -5.76
N GLY A 198 7.13 5.54 -5.77
CA GLY A 198 6.36 5.23 -4.55
C GLY A 198 6.96 4.06 -3.76
N TRP A 199 7.34 2.96 -4.42
CA TRP A 199 7.91 1.81 -3.71
C TRP A 199 9.26 2.09 -3.03
N PRO A 200 10.27 2.66 -3.72
CA PRO A 200 11.51 3.04 -3.04
C PRO A 200 11.28 4.04 -1.92
N LEU A 201 10.38 5.02 -2.11
CA LEU A 201 10.06 6.01 -1.08
C LEU A 201 9.40 5.39 0.15
N TYR A 202 8.47 4.44 -0.06
CA TYR A 202 7.86 3.66 1.02
C TYR A 202 8.90 2.84 1.78
N LEU A 203 9.74 2.07 1.07
CA LEU A 203 10.79 1.26 1.69
C LEU A 203 11.80 2.13 2.45
N LEU A 204 12.16 3.30 1.91
CA LEU A 204 13.02 4.29 2.57
C LEU A 204 12.37 4.83 3.85
N GLY A 205 11.09 5.21 3.78
CA GLY A 205 10.34 5.71 4.94
C GLY A 205 10.21 4.69 6.06
N VAL A 206 9.85 3.44 5.72
CA VAL A 206 9.77 2.35 6.70
C VAL A 206 11.14 2.10 7.34
N PHE A 207 12.21 2.07 6.54
CA PHE A 207 13.56 1.89 7.07
C PHE A 207 13.96 3.03 8.02
N ALA A 208 13.68 4.29 7.64
CA ALA A 208 13.98 5.47 8.47
C ALA A 208 13.24 5.43 9.81
N LEU A 209 11.94 5.16 9.82
CA LEU A 209 11.12 5.11 11.04
C LEU A 209 11.43 3.88 11.91
N CYS A 210 11.67 2.71 11.31
CA CYS A 210 12.15 1.54 12.03
C CYS A 210 13.51 1.82 12.70
N SER A 211 14.36 2.63 12.07
CA SER A 211 15.66 3.00 12.64
C SER A 211 15.54 3.81 13.93
N ILE A 212 14.50 4.66 14.05
CA ILE A 212 14.16 5.41 15.27
C ILE A 212 13.74 4.42 16.36
N THR A 213 12.78 3.55 16.04
CA THR A 213 12.24 2.55 16.97
C THR A 213 13.34 1.62 17.50
N VAL A 214 14.23 1.17 16.62
CA VAL A 214 15.40 0.36 16.97
C VAL A 214 16.31 1.07 17.97
N ASN A 215 16.60 2.36 17.74
CA ASN A 215 17.44 3.14 18.66
C ASN A 215 16.75 3.46 19.99
N ALA A 216 15.44 3.73 19.97
CA ALA A 216 14.65 4.09 21.15
C ALA A 216 14.44 2.92 22.11
N PHE A 217 14.33 1.69 21.59
CA PHE A 217 14.09 0.48 22.40
C PHE A 217 15.30 -0.47 22.45
N LEU A 218 16.46 -0.06 21.92
CA LEU A 218 17.67 -0.89 21.82
C LEU A 218 17.42 -2.26 21.17
N LEU A 219 16.56 -2.29 20.16
CA LEU A 219 16.15 -3.53 19.50
C LEU A 219 17.22 -4.04 18.53
N PRO A 220 17.29 -5.34 18.28
CA PRO A 220 18.11 -5.85 17.18
C PRO A 220 17.52 -5.38 15.85
N MET A 221 18.31 -4.64 15.05
CA MET A 221 17.86 -4.03 13.80
C MET A 221 17.33 -5.06 12.79
N LEU A 222 18.05 -6.18 12.64
CA LEU A 222 17.76 -7.19 11.63
C LEU A 222 16.35 -7.81 11.83
N PRO A 223 15.96 -8.31 13.02
CA PRO A 223 14.59 -8.75 13.29
C PRO A 223 13.50 -7.70 12.99
N VAL A 224 13.73 -6.42 13.32
CA VAL A 224 12.75 -5.34 13.05
C VAL A 224 12.57 -5.09 11.54
N LEU A 225 13.63 -5.29 10.76
CA LEU A 225 13.62 -5.14 9.29
C LEU A 225 13.20 -6.41 8.53
N MET A 226 12.90 -7.53 9.21
CA MET A 226 12.51 -8.75 8.50
C MET A 226 11.21 -8.61 7.69
N PRO A 227 10.15 -7.96 8.20
CA PRO A 227 8.97 -7.66 7.37
C PRO A 227 9.31 -6.74 6.19
N TRP A 228 10.24 -5.80 6.33
CA TRP A 228 10.72 -4.94 5.23
C TRP A 228 11.35 -5.76 4.10
N LEU A 229 12.21 -6.74 4.44
CA LEU A 229 12.80 -7.66 3.47
C LEU A 229 11.74 -8.55 2.81
N GLY A 230 10.77 -9.02 3.60
CA GLY A 230 9.62 -9.78 3.09
C GLY A 230 8.79 -8.98 2.09
N ILE A 231 8.48 -7.73 2.39
CA ILE A 231 7.74 -6.83 1.47
C ILE A 231 8.57 -6.59 0.19
N ALA A 232 9.85 -6.26 0.31
CA ALA A 232 10.72 -6.04 -0.84
C ALA A 232 10.80 -7.28 -1.75
N GLY A 233 10.95 -8.47 -1.17
CA GLY A 233 10.94 -9.72 -1.93
C GLY A 233 9.58 -10.02 -2.56
N ALA A 234 8.47 -9.79 -1.87
CA ALA A 234 7.14 -9.94 -2.43
C ALA A 234 6.90 -9.01 -3.63
N LEU A 235 7.43 -7.77 -3.58
CA LEU A 235 7.40 -6.84 -4.71
C LEU A 235 8.17 -7.36 -5.91
N ILE A 236 9.36 -7.93 -5.70
CA ILE A 236 10.16 -8.54 -6.76
C ILE A 236 9.41 -9.72 -7.39
N VAL A 237 8.84 -10.61 -6.56
CA VAL A 237 8.02 -11.73 -7.03
C VAL A 237 6.86 -11.21 -7.86
N MET A 238 6.09 -10.24 -7.37
CA MET A 238 4.96 -9.69 -8.12
C MET A 238 5.35 -8.98 -9.42
N ALA A 239 6.50 -8.31 -9.45
CA ALA A 239 7.01 -7.58 -10.62
C ALA A 239 7.65 -8.49 -11.67
N PHE A 240 7.85 -9.77 -11.36
CA PHE A 240 8.52 -10.70 -12.25
C PHE A 240 7.70 -10.96 -13.53
N PRO A 241 8.29 -10.82 -14.73
CA PRO A 241 7.52 -10.84 -15.97
C PRO A 241 7.22 -12.24 -16.53
N TRP A 242 7.80 -13.31 -15.97
CA TRP A 242 7.75 -14.66 -16.57
C TRP A 242 6.52 -15.50 -16.19
N TYR A 243 5.51 -14.90 -15.57
CA TYR A 243 4.27 -15.62 -15.29
C TYR A 243 3.47 -15.88 -16.55
N SER A 244 2.97 -17.11 -16.70
CA SER A 244 2.08 -17.50 -17.79
C SER A 244 0.75 -16.75 -17.76
N ASP A 245 0.24 -16.50 -16.55
CA ASP A 245 -1.08 -15.94 -16.30
C ASP A 245 -1.17 -15.37 -14.87
N GLY A 246 -2.28 -14.70 -14.56
CA GLY A 246 -2.46 -14.03 -13.29
C GLY A 246 -2.61 -14.98 -12.10
N VAL A 247 -3.08 -16.21 -12.34
CA VAL A 247 -3.30 -17.21 -11.29
C VAL A 247 -1.96 -17.77 -10.83
N VAL A 248 -1.09 -18.16 -11.76
CA VAL A 248 0.27 -18.62 -11.44
C VAL A 248 1.04 -17.55 -10.67
N ARG A 249 0.94 -16.29 -11.10
CA ARG A 249 1.54 -15.17 -10.36
C ARG A 249 1.03 -15.07 -8.94
N ALA A 250 -0.29 -15.12 -8.73
CA ALA A 250 -0.87 -15.08 -7.39
C ALA A 250 -0.37 -16.24 -6.53
N LEU A 251 -0.34 -17.47 -7.05
CA LEU A 251 0.18 -18.64 -6.37
C LEU A 251 1.65 -18.49 -5.97
N CYS A 252 2.49 -17.92 -6.82
CA CYS A 252 3.90 -17.66 -6.47
C CYS A 252 4.04 -16.63 -5.35
N VAL A 253 3.20 -15.60 -5.32
CA VAL A 253 3.18 -14.61 -4.22
C VAL A 253 2.74 -15.27 -2.92
N PHE A 254 1.69 -16.10 -2.95
CA PHE A 254 1.26 -16.88 -1.80
C PHE A 254 2.35 -17.84 -1.32
N GLY A 255 3.01 -18.56 -2.23
CA GLY A 255 4.14 -19.44 -1.91
C GLY A 255 5.30 -18.68 -1.27
N TYR A 256 5.65 -17.50 -1.79
CA TYR A 256 6.66 -16.63 -1.20
C TYR A 256 6.26 -16.21 0.23
N ALA A 257 5.03 -15.74 0.42
CA ALA A 257 4.53 -15.32 1.72
C ALA A 257 4.54 -16.47 2.74
N PHE A 258 4.13 -17.67 2.32
CA PHE A 258 4.19 -18.88 3.13
C PHE A 258 5.62 -19.21 3.56
N CYS A 259 6.58 -19.15 2.62
CA CYS A 259 8.00 -19.38 2.91
C CYS A 259 8.61 -18.28 3.79
N ALA A 260 8.14 -17.04 3.69
CA ALA A 260 8.62 -15.91 4.49
C ALA A 260 8.06 -15.92 5.92
N ALA A 261 6.87 -16.50 6.15
CA ALA A 261 6.18 -16.44 7.43
C ALA A 261 6.99 -16.99 8.63
N PRO A 262 7.71 -18.13 8.54
CA PRO A 262 8.56 -18.63 9.63
C PRO A 262 9.68 -17.65 10.02
N PHE A 263 10.25 -16.92 9.05
CA PHE A 263 11.29 -15.93 9.32
C PHE A 263 10.73 -14.70 10.03
N VAL A 264 9.55 -14.23 9.62
CA VAL A 264 8.85 -13.15 10.30
C VAL A 264 8.49 -13.56 11.74
N TRP A 265 8.00 -14.78 11.94
CA TRP A 265 7.71 -15.32 13.27
C TRP A 265 8.96 -15.41 14.16
N ALA A 266 10.06 -15.98 13.64
CA ALA A 266 11.33 -16.06 14.36
C ALA A 266 11.91 -14.67 14.67
N SER A 267 11.61 -13.68 13.86
CA SER A 267 12.01 -12.29 14.11
C SER A 267 11.19 -11.67 15.23
N MET A 268 9.89 -11.93 15.26
CA MET A 268 9.00 -11.50 16.34
C MET A 268 9.45 -12.06 17.69
N THR A 269 9.81 -13.35 17.76
CA THR A 269 10.31 -13.95 19.00
C THR A 269 11.63 -13.33 19.45
N ARG A 270 12.54 -13.00 18.50
CA ARG A 270 13.79 -12.26 18.80
C ARG A 270 13.55 -10.84 19.28
N ILE A 271 12.57 -10.13 18.74
CA ILE A 271 12.18 -8.79 19.22
C ILE A 271 11.67 -8.89 20.66
N MET A 272 10.79 -9.84 20.95
CA MET A 272 10.24 -10.04 22.30
C MET A 272 11.33 -10.44 23.31
N ALA A 273 12.25 -11.31 22.92
CA ALA A 273 13.40 -11.69 23.76
C ALA A 273 14.34 -10.50 23.98
N GLY A 274 14.64 -9.72 22.94
CA GLY A 274 15.48 -8.51 23.04
C GLY A 274 14.87 -7.45 23.95
N LEU A 275 13.56 -7.21 23.85
CA LEU A 275 12.83 -6.33 24.77
C LEU A 275 12.94 -6.83 26.22
N HIS A 276 12.77 -8.13 26.44
CA HIS A 276 12.86 -8.72 27.77
C HIS A 276 14.27 -8.57 28.37
N GLN A 277 15.31 -8.86 27.60
CA GLN A 277 16.70 -8.78 28.05
C GLN A 277 17.15 -7.33 28.27
N SER A 278 16.75 -6.38 27.42
CA SER A 278 17.04 -4.95 27.61
C SER A 278 16.41 -4.41 28.89
N LEU A 279 15.19 -4.86 29.22
CA LEU A 279 14.48 -4.51 30.46
C LEU A 279 15.13 -5.09 31.71
N GLU A 280 15.61 -6.34 31.65
CA GLU A 280 16.34 -6.96 32.76
C GLU A 280 17.68 -6.24 33.00
N ARG A 281 18.43 -5.94 31.93
CA ARG A 281 19.74 -5.27 32.04
C ARG A 281 19.65 -3.89 32.70
N GLU A 282 18.55 -3.16 32.51
CA GLU A 282 18.30 -1.90 33.24
C GLU A 282 17.91 -2.11 34.71
N ALA A 283 17.22 -3.21 35.04
CA ALA A 283 16.91 -3.55 36.43
C ALA A 283 18.17 -3.93 37.24
N PHE A 284 19.23 -4.42 36.58
CA PHE A 284 20.48 -4.85 37.20
C PHE A 284 21.61 -3.80 37.21
N LEU A 285 21.44 -2.62 36.61
CA LEU A 285 22.44 -1.55 36.69
C LEU A 285 22.46 -0.96 38.13
N PRO A 286 23.57 -1.10 38.88
CA PRO A 286 23.69 -0.46 40.19
C PRO A 286 23.74 1.05 40.00
N ARG A 287 23.17 1.80 40.96
CA ARG A 287 23.25 3.26 41.02
C ARG A 287 24.70 3.71 40.86
N LEU A 288 25.05 4.27 39.70
CA LEU A 288 26.25 5.11 39.55
C LEU A 288 25.96 6.44 40.27
N GLY A 289 25.99 6.41 41.60
CA GLY A 289 25.57 7.52 42.45
C GLY A 289 25.47 7.21 43.94
N GLU A 290 25.60 5.96 44.37
CA GLU A 290 25.89 5.69 45.79
C GLU A 290 27.39 5.76 46.01
N SER A 291 27.76 6.86 46.66
CA SER A 291 29.04 7.13 47.31
C SER A 291 29.87 5.90 47.63
N SER A 292 31.16 5.99 47.30
CA SER A 292 32.26 5.24 47.92
C SER A 292 31.98 4.95 49.40
N PRO A 293 32.24 3.72 49.90
CA PRO A 293 32.20 3.49 51.33
C PRO A 293 33.25 4.39 52.00
N PRO A 294 32.97 5.00 53.17
CA PRO A 294 33.97 5.81 53.84
C PRO A 294 35.17 4.92 54.15
N SER A 295 36.36 5.43 53.84
CA SER A 295 37.64 4.82 54.19
C SER A 295 37.70 4.67 55.71
N TRP A 296 37.39 3.47 56.22
CA TRP A 296 37.65 3.13 57.61
C TRP A 296 39.13 2.80 57.75
N PHE A 297 39.90 3.87 57.97
CA PHE A 297 41.24 3.82 58.54
C PHE A 297 41.11 3.28 59.98
N ASN A 298 41.21 1.97 60.15
CA ASN A 298 41.47 1.39 61.47
C ASN A 298 42.99 1.33 61.68
N LYS A 299 43.48 2.31 62.46
CA LYS A 299 44.63 2.15 63.34
C LYS A 299 44.34 1.03 64.35
N LEU A 300 45.34 0.19 64.60
CA LEU A 300 45.79 -0.38 65.90
C LEU A 300 46.84 -1.45 65.54
N TYR A 301 48.13 -1.28 65.90
CA TYR A 301 48.74 -1.70 67.17
C TYR A 301 48.35 -3.13 67.58
#